data_AF-A0A4Q2WWS9-F1
#
_entry.id   AF-A0A4Q2WWS9-F1
#
_cell.length_a   1.000
_cell.length_b   1.000
_cell.length_c   1.000
_cell.angle_alpha   90.00
_cell.angle_beta   90.00
_cell.angle_gamma   90.00
#
_symmetry.space_group_name_H-M   'P 1'
#
loop_
_entity.id
_entity.type
_entity.pdbx_description
1 polymer ?
#
loop_
_entity_poly.entity_id
_entity_poly.type
_entity_poly.pdbx_seq_one_letter_code
_entity_poly.pdbx_strand_id
1 'polypeptide(L)'
;MNTKMKVLSLALIGAFGYVGSAAAGTCPAGPTVPDGGAWSSETILPPATSAVEIVAGGLDGSACKMTSSLGPSVTASALVRDDTPVAEPRYRFQFMVDNTNLTNFSATDNVVVFQAPAATTANAVTRVLRVSLVAGPAGAKRVRFIATCNTGPTFLCSQTFATDLAPGVNTIEGDLVVGAAGSLRAWVNAPAGTTEPGTVDVTIATGDTSAWGGVEAAQLGLTAPSAAYKNNHATQAVGFDRFDSRRQTYIGS
;
A
#
# COMPACT_ATOMS: atom_id res chain seq x y z
N MET A 1 23.35 -6.72 -10.71
CA MET A 1 23.54 -6.77 -9.25
C MET A 1 22.15 -6.89 -8.64
N ASN A 2 21.83 -8.05 -8.06
CA ASN A 2 20.52 -8.38 -7.50
C ASN A 2 20.42 -7.82 -6.08
N THR A 3 19.65 -6.74 -5.91
CA THR A 3 19.34 -6.20 -4.58
C THR A 3 18.24 -7.07 -3.94
N LYS A 4 18.49 -7.48 -2.70
CA LYS A 4 17.74 -8.47 -1.94
C LYS A 4 16.35 -7.98 -1.49
N MET A 5 15.46 -8.96 -1.41
CA MET A 5 14.13 -9.02 -0.79
C MET A 5 13.91 -8.08 0.42
N LYS A 6 12.79 -7.35 0.42
CA LYS A 6 12.15 -6.80 1.62
C LYS A 6 10.88 -7.60 1.91
N VAL A 7 11.03 -8.87 2.27
CA VAL A 7 9.92 -9.57 2.92
C VAL A 7 9.89 -9.09 4.36
N LEU A 8 8.71 -8.79 4.91
CA LEU A 8 8.49 -8.58 6.34
C LEU A 8 8.71 -9.87 7.17
N SER A 9 9.49 -10.82 6.66
CA SER A 9 9.86 -12.07 7.29
C SER A 9 11.37 -12.06 7.57
N LEU A 10 11.70 -11.87 8.85
CA LEU A 10 13.00 -12.12 9.47
C LEU A 10 14.23 -11.55 8.75
N ALA A 11 14.61 -10.34 9.13
CA ALA A 11 16.04 -10.00 9.22
C ALA A 11 16.52 -10.33 10.64
N LEU A 12 16.78 -11.62 10.91
CA LEU A 12 17.66 -12.00 12.02
C LEU A 12 18.89 -12.73 11.48
N ILE A 13 19.88 -11.88 11.19
CA ILE A 13 21.31 -12.03 11.49
C ILE A 13 22.16 -12.92 10.56
N GLY A 14 23.17 -12.26 10.00
CA GLY A 14 24.54 -12.71 10.13
C GLY A 14 25.01 -13.79 9.16
N ALA A 15 26.25 -13.62 8.74
CA ALA A 15 26.93 -14.54 7.86
C ALA A 15 26.99 -15.97 8.43
N PHE A 16 26.80 -16.94 7.54
CA PHE A 16 27.05 -18.39 7.67
C PHE A 16 26.07 -19.24 8.49
N GLY A 17 25.47 -20.24 7.81
CA GLY A 17 25.09 -21.51 8.43
C GLY A 17 23.59 -21.82 8.47
N TYR A 18 23.15 -22.68 7.55
CA TYR A 18 21.91 -23.49 7.67
C TYR A 18 21.82 -24.16 9.05
N VAL A 19 20.67 -24.12 9.73
CA VAL A 19 19.74 -25.23 10.08
C VAL A 19 18.50 -24.60 10.74
N GLY A 20 17.29 -25.04 10.35
CA GLY A 20 16.04 -24.40 10.71
C GLY A 20 15.60 -24.52 12.17
N SER A 21 14.75 -23.58 12.57
CA SER A 21 13.49 -23.80 13.28
C SER A 21 12.81 -22.45 13.48
N ALA A 22 11.52 -22.40 13.22
CA ALA A 22 10.66 -21.29 13.60
C ALA A 22 10.71 -21.16 15.13
N ALA A 23 11.57 -20.27 15.63
CA ALA A 23 11.53 -19.83 17.02
C ALA A 23 10.50 -18.69 17.12
N ALA A 24 9.57 -18.85 18.05
CA ALA A 24 8.54 -17.88 18.36
C ALA A 24 9.13 -16.46 18.62
N GLY A 25 8.56 -15.47 17.95
CA GLY A 25 7.74 -14.52 18.70
C GLY A 25 8.32 -13.16 19.10
N THR A 26 9.35 -12.62 18.46
CA THR A 26 9.68 -11.19 18.66
C THR A 26 9.63 -10.43 17.35
N CYS A 27 8.61 -9.57 17.23
CA CYS A 27 8.55 -8.59 16.17
C CYS A 27 9.63 -7.52 16.35
N PRO A 28 10.10 -6.88 15.26
CA PRO A 28 10.91 -5.68 15.34
C PRO A 28 10.29 -4.64 16.29
N ALA A 29 11.14 -3.87 16.97
CA ALA A 29 10.69 -2.85 17.91
C ALA A 29 9.94 -1.70 17.19
N GLY A 30 10.24 -1.49 15.90
CA GLY A 30 9.59 -0.48 15.07
C GLY A 30 9.69 -0.84 13.59
N PRO A 31 9.02 -0.06 12.72
CA PRO A 31 8.94 -0.36 11.30
C PRO A 31 10.23 -0.04 10.54
N THR A 32 11.08 0.85 11.05
CA THR A 32 12.21 1.39 10.32
C THR A 32 13.49 0.57 10.50
N VAL A 33 14.45 0.70 9.57
CA VAL A 33 15.75 0.01 9.65
C VAL A 33 16.49 0.25 10.98
N PRO A 34 16.56 1.48 11.53
CA PRO A 34 17.09 1.72 12.87
C PRO A 34 16.44 0.90 14.00
N ASP A 35 15.15 0.57 13.87
CA ASP A 35 14.37 -0.18 14.87
C ASP A 35 14.31 -1.70 14.57
N GLY A 36 15.14 -2.17 13.63
CA GLY A 36 15.19 -3.56 13.18
C GLY A 36 14.12 -3.93 12.13
N GLY A 37 13.35 -2.96 11.66
CA GLY A 37 12.35 -3.11 10.60
C GLY A 37 12.92 -2.98 9.18
N ALA A 38 12.03 -2.98 8.17
CA ALA A 38 12.39 -3.03 6.75
C ALA A 38 12.21 -1.70 6.00
N TRP A 39 11.59 -0.70 6.64
CA TRP A 39 11.21 0.56 6.01
C TRP A 39 12.31 1.62 6.14
N SER A 40 12.45 2.46 5.10
CA SER A 40 13.47 3.53 5.08
C SER A 40 13.16 4.62 6.10
N SER A 41 11.88 4.93 6.30
CA SER A 41 11.41 5.88 7.29
C SER A 41 9.96 5.62 7.68
N GLU A 42 9.54 6.23 8.78
CA GLU A 42 8.15 6.34 9.20
C GLU A 42 7.71 7.80 9.23
N THR A 43 6.41 8.03 9.13
CA THR A 43 5.80 9.35 9.23
C THR A 43 4.51 9.25 10.00
N ILE A 44 4.50 9.89 11.17
CA ILE A 44 3.30 10.08 12.00
C ILE A 44 3.03 11.58 12.06
N LEU A 45 1.96 12.02 11.40
CA LEU A 45 1.50 13.41 11.48
C LEU A 45 0.37 13.54 12.50
N PRO A 46 0.23 14.71 13.15
CA PRO A 46 -0.75 14.96 14.19
C PRO A 46 -2.17 14.48 13.83
N PRO A 47 -2.94 14.04 14.84
CA PRO A 47 -2.67 14.16 16.28
C PRO A 47 -1.81 13.01 16.84
N ALA A 48 -1.37 13.14 18.09
CA ALA A 48 -0.56 12.13 18.80
C ALA A 48 -1.24 10.76 18.99
N THR A 49 -2.53 10.65 18.63
CA THR A 49 -3.29 9.39 18.64
C THR A 49 -3.23 8.63 17.30
N SER A 50 -2.53 9.17 16.29
CA SER A 50 -2.14 8.40 15.10
C SER A 50 -0.93 7.52 15.42
N ALA A 51 -0.89 6.29 14.89
CA ALA A 51 0.19 5.35 15.20
C ALA A 51 0.52 4.44 14.03
N VAL A 52 1.81 4.07 13.93
CA VAL A 52 2.31 2.94 13.16
C VAL A 52 3.03 2.02 14.12
N GLU A 53 2.67 0.74 14.13
CA GLU A 53 3.26 -0.24 15.03
C GLU A 53 3.53 -1.56 14.30
N ILE A 54 4.52 -2.31 14.76
CA ILE A 54 4.71 -3.70 14.35
C ILE A 54 4.25 -4.60 15.49
N VAL A 55 3.28 -5.47 15.21
CA VAL A 55 2.62 -6.32 16.21
C VAL A 55 2.66 -7.78 15.81
N ALA A 56 2.65 -8.67 16.81
CA ALA A 56 2.54 -10.11 16.61
C ALA A 56 1.16 -10.52 16.06
N GLY A 57 1.08 -11.72 15.50
CA GLY A 57 -0.15 -12.21 14.85
C GLY A 57 -0.29 -11.62 13.46
N GLY A 58 0.74 -11.86 12.64
CA GLY A 58 0.80 -11.40 11.27
C GLY A 58 -0.22 -12.08 10.35
N LEU A 59 -0.29 -11.62 9.10
CA LEU A 59 -1.30 -12.05 8.15
C LEU A 59 -0.80 -13.26 7.34
N ASP A 60 -1.73 -14.15 6.98
CA ASP A 60 -1.43 -15.38 6.23
C ASP A 60 -0.25 -16.19 6.83
N GLY A 61 -0.32 -16.40 8.15
CA GLY A 61 0.66 -17.21 8.90
C GLY A 61 2.01 -16.55 9.16
N SER A 62 2.20 -15.27 8.80
CA SER A 62 3.42 -14.54 9.16
C SER A 62 3.49 -14.26 10.67
N ALA A 63 4.70 -14.05 11.19
CA ALA A 63 4.89 -13.81 12.62
C ALA A 63 4.37 -12.42 13.07
N CYS A 64 4.52 -11.42 12.20
CA CYS A 64 4.31 -10.01 12.52
C CYS A 64 3.61 -9.29 11.38
N LYS A 65 2.79 -8.30 11.71
CA LYS A 65 2.20 -7.36 10.75
C LYS A 65 2.47 -5.93 11.20
N MET A 66 2.34 -5.00 10.26
CA MET A 66 2.24 -3.59 10.58
C MET A 66 0.78 -3.24 10.86
N THR A 67 0.50 -2.41 11.86
CA THR A 67 -0.79 -1.76 12.04
C THR A 67 -0.63 -0.26 11.88
N SER A 68 -1.61 0.38 11.24
CA SER A 68 -1.68 1.83 11.12
C SER A 68 -3.05 2.32 11.53
N SER A 69 -3.08 3.39 12.33
CA SER A 69 -4.31 4.06 12.78
C SER A 69 -4.13 5.57 12.71
N LEU A 70 -5.24 6.29 12.48
CA LEU A 70 -5.25 7.75 12.41
C LEU A 70 -6.06 8.31 13.57
N GLY A 71 -5.54 9.31 14.26
CA GLY A 71 -6.37 10.11 15.16
C GLY A 71 -7.32 11.04 14.40
N PRO A 72 -8.17 11.81 15.11
CA PRO A 72 -9.25 12.60 14.51
C PRO A 72 -8.77 13.91 13.83
N SER A 73 -7.91 13.81 12.79
CA SER A 73 -7.56 14.91 11.87
C SER A 73 -7.68 14.51 10.40
N VAL A 74 -8.11 15.44 9.54
CA VAL A 74 -8.10 15.26 8.06
C VAL A 74 -6.69 15.34 7.46
N THR A 75 -5.72 15.86 8.23
CA THR A 75 -4.31 15.93 7.84
C THR A 75 -3.46 14.82 8.49
N ALA A 76 -4.09 13.93 9.27
CA ALA A 76 -3.39 12.82 9.91
C ALA A 76 -2.72 11.90 8.87
N SER A 77 -1.56 11.37 9.24
CA SER A 77 -0.86 10.32 8.51
C SER A 77 -0.16 9.41 9.49
N ALA A 78 -0.14 8.12 9.18
CA ALA A 78 0.58 7.09 9.89
C ALA A 78 1.03 6.09 8.84
N LEU A 79 2.19 6.35 8.24
CA LEU A 79 2.70 5.57 7.12
C LEU A 79 4.19 5.30 7.25
N VAL A 80 4.62 4.27 6.54
CA VAL A 80 6.02 3.90 6.33
C VAL A 80 6.40 4.16 4.89
N ARG A 81 7.68 4.38 4.64
CA ARG A 81 8.21 4.71 3.32
C ARG A 81 9.36 3.78 2.94
N ASP A 82 9.33 3.32 1.71
CA ASP A 82 10.44 2.63 1.05
C ASP A 82 11.03 3.55 -0.03
N ASP A 83 12.27 3.98 0.18
CA ASP A 83 13.06 4.80 -0.75
C ASP A 83 13.87 3.95 -1.73
N THR A 84 13.66 2.63 -1.76
CA THR A 84 14.38 1.82 -2.72
C THR A 84 14.01 2.15 -4.17
N PRO A 85 12.72 2.36 -4.58
CA PRO A 85 12.35 2.83 -5.92
C PRO A 85 13.07 4.14 -6.28
N VAL A 86 13.61 4.26 -7.49
CA VAL A 86 14.26 5.48 -7.97
C VAL A 86 13.88 5.68 -9.42
N ALA A 87 13.06 6.69 -9.70
CA ALA A 87 12.55 7.03 -11.03
C ALA A 87 12.10 5.81 -11.88
N GLU A 88 11.34 4.88 -11.29
CA GLU A 88 10.97 3.65 -11.98
C GLU A 88 9.87 3.88 -13.02
N PRO A 89 10.11 3.65 -14.32
CA PRO A 89 9.09 3.81 -15.35
C PRO A 89 8.07 2.68 -15.34
N ARG A 90 8.37 1.54 -14.70
CA ARG A 90 7.41 0.48 -14.44
C ARG A 90 7.56 0.02 -13.01
N TYR A 91 6.46 0.06 -12.26
CA TYR A 91 6.44 -0.19 -10.83
C TYR A 91 5.36 -1.21 -10.49
N ARG A 92 5.80 -2.39 -10.00
CA ARG A 92 4.92 -3.42 -9.46
C ARG A 92 4.94 -3.39 -7.94
N PHE A 93 3.77 -3.59 -7.34
CA PHE A 93 3.60 -3.65 -5.90
C PHE A 93 2.54 -4.69 -5.52
N GLN A 94 2.68 -5.24 -4.32
CA GLN A 94 1.66 -6.03 -3.65
C GLN A 94 1.68 -5.74 -2.16
N PHE A 95 0.53 -5.81 -1.51
CA PHE A 95 0.41 -5.90 -0.06
C PHE A 95 -0.90 -6.58 0.34
N MET A 96 -0.93 -7.08 1.57
CA MET A 96 -2.16 -7.47 2.26
C MET A 96 -2.67 -6.31 3.12
N VAL A 97 -3.98 -6.15 3.16
CA VAL A 97 -4.69 -5.19 4.01
C VAL A 97 -5.78 -5.91 4.80
N ASP A 98 -5.76 -5.78 6.12
CA ASP A 98 -6.77 -6.31 7.03
C ASP A 98 -7.69 -5.18 7.49
N ASN A 99 -8.93 -5.22 7.03
CA ASN A 99 -9.95 -4.20 7.30
C ASN A 99 -10.94 -4.60 8.41
N THR A 100 -10.69 -5.68 9.15
CA THR A 100 -11.61 -6.27 10.14
C THR A 100 -12.06 -5.26 11.19
N ASN A 101 -11.13 -4.42 11.67
CA ASN A 101 -11.41 -3.46 12.75
C ASN A 101 -12.11 -2.19 12.27
N LEU A 102 -12.28 -2.00 10.96
CA LEU A 102 -13.01 -0.85 10.44
C LEU A 102 -14.51 -1.09 10.56
N THR A 103 -15.25 -0.15 11.14
CA THR A 103 -16.72 -0.21 11.13
C THR A 103 -17.27 0.14 9.73
N ASN A 104 -18.60 0.16 9.58
CA ASN A 104 -19.24 0.41 8.30
C ASN A 104 -18.90 1.80 7.75
N PHE A 105 -18.58 1.87 6.45
CA PHE A 105 -18.30 3.14 5.79
C PHE A 105 -19.61 3.88 5.46
N SER A 106 -19.71 5.12 5.91
CA SER A 106 -20.65 6.11 5.39
C SER A 106 -20.32 6.50 3.95
N ALA A 107 -21.27 7.11 3.23
CA ALA A 107 -21.17 7.35 1.78
C ALA A 107 -19.94 8.16 1.31
N THR A 108 -19.30 8.91 2.19
CA THR A 108 -18.13 9.75 1.87
C THR A 108 -16.85 9.32 2.60
N ASP A 109 -16.86 8.14 3.24
CA ASP A 109 -15.66 7.57 3.85
C ASP A 109 -14.61 7.22 2.80
N ASN A 110 -13.40 7.71 3.05
CA ASN A 110 -12.23 7.41 2.24
C ASN A 110 -10.96 7.56 3.10
N VAL A 111 -9.98 6.68 2.85
CA VAL A 111 -8.62 6.80 3.38
C VAL A 111 -7.64 6.20 2.37
N VAL A 112 -6.49 6.84 2.18
CA VAL A 112 -5.40 6.28 1.37
C VAL A 112 -4.68 5.21 2.19
N VAL A 113 -4.45 4.05 1.58
CA VAL A 113 -3.75 2.90 2.18
C VAL A 113 -2.37 2.64 1.57
N PHE A 114 -2.18 3.09 0.33
CA PHE A 114 -0.92 3.00 -0.39
C PHE A 114 -0.76 4.18 -1.36
N GLN A 115 0.46 4.65 -1.56
CA GLN A 115 0.78 5.65 -2.56
C GLN A 115 2.21 5.53 -3.07
N ALA A 116 2.39 5.92 -4.34
CA ALA A 116 3.68 5.96 -5.01
C ALA A 116 3.99 7.40 -5.43
N PRO A 117 4.87 8.11 -4.68
CA PRO A 117 5.38 9.42 -5.07
C PRO A 117 6.05 9.39 -6.45
N ALA A 118 5.86 10.48 -7.20
CA ALA A 118 6.49 10.69 -8.48
C ALA A 118 7.95 11.16 -8.30
N ALA A 119 8.84 10.79 -9.22
CA ALA A 119 10.20 11.32 -9.25
C ALA A 119 10.23 12.81 -9.58
N THR A 120 9.28 13.28 -10.39
CA THR A 120 9.12 14.69 -10.73
C THR A 120 7.66 15.12 -10.51
N THR A 121 7.49 16.30 -9.90
CA THR A 121 6.16 16.90 -9.80
C THR A 121 5.79 17.52 -11.15
N ALA A 122 4.67 17.10 -11.71
CA ALA A 122 4.11 17.69 -12.92
C ALA A 122 2.63 18.03 -12.69
N ASN A 123 2.19 19.18 -13.24
CA ASN A 123 0.81 19.67 -13.11
C ASN A 123 0.29 19.72 -11.66
N ALA A 124 1.16 20.09 -10.71
CA ALA A 124 0.90 20.10 -9.26
C ALA A 124 0.54 18.72 -8.65
N VAL A 125 0.74 17.62 -9.40
CA VAL A 125 0.56 16.26 -8.91
C VAL A 125 1.91 15.65 -8.56
N THR A 126 2.05 15.24 -7.30
CA THR A 126 3.31 14.73 -6.72
C THR A 126 3.35 13.21 -6.58
N ARG A 127 2.28 12.51 -6.97
CA ARG A 127 2.10 11.06 -6.80
C ARG A 127 1.57 10.48 -8.09
N VAL A 128 2.23 9.46 -8.62
CA VAL A 128 1.77 8.75 -9.82
C VAL A 128 0.68 7.72 -9.52
N LEU A 129 0.58 7.25 -8.26
CA LEU A 129 -0.47 6.33 -7.84
C LEU A 129 -0.89 6.58 -6.39
N ARG A 130 -2.20 6.44 -6.15
CA ARG A 130 -2.82 6.28 -4.84
C ARG A 130 -3.80 5.11 -4.89
N VAL A 131 -3.80 4.31 -3.83
CA VAL A 131 -4.80 3.27 -3.57
C VAL A 131 -5.50 3.65 -2.28
N SER A 132 -6.83 3.65 -2.32
CA SER A 132 -7.65 4.05 -1.20
C SER A 132 -8.72 3.02 -0.88
N LEU A 133 -9.07 2.91 0.39
CA LEU A 133 -10.37 2.37 0.78
C LEU A 133 -11.41 3.47 0.59
N VAL A 134 -12.55 3.12 -0.01
CA VAL A 134 -13.70 4.01 -0.26
C VAL A 134 -15.00 3.32 0.14
N ALA A 135 -16.04 4.10 0.36
CA ALA A 135 -17.37 3.59 0.65
C ALA A 135 -17.95 2.78 -0.52
N GLY A 136 -18.52 1.63 -0.19
CA GLY A 136 -19.39 0.82 -1.05
C GLY A 136 -20.85 0.86 -0.56
N PRO A 137 -21.76 0.14 -1.23
CA PRO A 137 -23.15 0.00 -0.81
C PRO A 137 -23.28 -0.56 0.60
N ALA A 138 -24.34 -0.17 1.32
CA ALA A 138 -24.71 -0.73 2.62
C ALA A 138 -23.58 -0.76 3.69
N GLY A 139 -22.65 0.18 3.66
CA GLY A 139 -21.55 0.24 4.63
C GLY A 139 -20.29 -0.52 4.24
N ALA A 140 -20.28 -1.14 3.06
CA ALA A 140 -19.16 -1.91 2.55
C ALA A 140 -17.94 -1.02 2.23
N LYS A 141 -16.80 -1.67 2.03
CA LYS A 141 -15.53 -1.02 1.69
C LYS A 141 -15.11 -1.52 0.32
N ARG A 142 -14.65 -0.62 -0.56
CA ARG A 142 -14.07 -0.96 -1.85
C ARG A 142 -12.68 -0.38 -1.97
N VAL A 143 -11.90 -0.90 -2.91
CA VAL A 143 -10.59 -0.35 -3.27
C VAL A 143 -10.77 0.58 -4.46
N ARG A 144 -10.25 1.80 -4.36
CA ARG A 144 -10.16 2.75 -5.48
C ARG A 144 -8.71 3.00 -5.81
N PHE A 145 -8.39 2.88 -7.10
CA PHE A 145 -7.09 3.23 -7.66
C PHE A 145 -7.20 4.60 -8.32
N ILE A 146 -6.21 5.44 -8.08
CA ILE A 146 -6.09 6.78 -8.68
C ILE A 146 -4.67 6.92 -9.21
N ALA A 147 -4.52 6.94 -10.52
CA ALA A 147 -3.23 7.14 -11.19
C ALA A 147 -3.15 8.55 -11.78
N THR A 148 -1.94 9.09 -11.94
CA THR A 148 -1.74 10.25 -12.83
C THR A 148 -2.16 9.90 -14.23
N CYS A 149 -2.78 10.86 -14.92
CA CYS A 149 -3.05 10.72 -16.33
C CYS A 149 -3.00 12.07 -17.03
N ASN A 150 -2.75 12.05 -18.33
CA ASN A 150 -2.67 13.27 -19.13
C ASN A 150 -3.98 13.54 -19.88
N THR A 151 -5.09 13.09 -19.29
CA THR A 151 -6.44 13.26 -19.82
C THR A 151 -7.32 13.93 -18.78
N GLY A 152 -7.90 15.08 -19.11
CA GLY A 152 -8.83 15.81 -18.25
C GLY A 152 -8.18 16.86 -17.33
N PRO A 153 -9.00 17.66 -16.62
CA PRO A 153 -8.55 18.87 -15.93
C PRO A 153 -7.80 18.62 -14.62
N THR A 154 -7.92 17.43 -14.03
CA THR A 154 -7.32 17.07 -12.73
C THR A 154 -6.01 16.31 -12.86
N PHE A 155 -5.63 15.91 -14.07
CA PHE A 155 -4.47 15.04 -14.34
C PHE A 155 -4.48 13.72 -13.56
N LEU A 156 -5.67 13.24 -13.21
CA LEU A 156 -5.88 12.06 -12.39
C LEU A 156 -7.01 11.21 -12.98
N CYS A 157 -6.73 9.93 -13.17
CA CYS A 157 -7.67 8.95 -13.65
C CYS A 157 -7.89 7.94 -12.54
N SER A 158 -9.14 7.50 -12.36
CA SER A 158 -9.46 6.61 -11.25
C SER A 158 -10.49 5.58 -11.62
N GLN A 159 -10.35 4.40 -11.04
CA GLN A 159 -11.32 3.32 -11.13
C GLN A 159 -11.44 2.64 -9.77
N THR A 160 -12.67 2.32 -9.40
CA THR A 160 -12.98 1.57 -8.19
C THR A 160 -13.19 0.10 -8.55
N PHE A 161 -12.60 -0.80 -7.79
CA PHE A 161 -12.87 -2.22 -7.89
C PHE A 161 -14.37 -2.46 -7.67
N ALA A 162 -15.00 -3.23 -8.56
CA ALA A 162 -16.45 -3.33 -8.62
C ALA A 162 -17.05 -4.09 -7.40
N THR A 163 -16.27 -4.98 -6.81
CA THR A 163 -16.70 -5.86 -5.72
C THR A 163 -16.33 -5.27 -4.36
N ASP A 164 -17.23 -5.44 -3.40
CA ASP A 164 -17.01 -5.08 -2.01
C ASP A 164 -15.95 -6.00 -1.38
N LEU A 165 -15.04 -5.42 -0.61
CA LEU A 165 -14.09 -6.18 0.19
C LEU A 165 -14.84 -6.87 1.32
N ALA A 166 -14.59 -8.17 1.49
CA ALA A 166 -15.01 -8.88 2.68
C ALA A 166 -14.29 -8.29 3.92
N PRO A 167 -14.91 -8.35 5.10
CA PRO A 167 -14.19 -8.17 6.36
C PRO A 167 -13.04 -9.18 6.45
N GLY A 168 -11.85 -8.71 6.78
CA GLY A 168 -10.66 -9.54 6.87
C GLY A 168 -9.51 -9.09 5.97
N VAL A 169 -8.63 -10.05 5.73
CA VAL A 169 -7.43 -9.87 4.91
C VAL A 169 -7.81 -9.88 3.43
N ASN A 170 -7.40 -8.82 2.73
CA ASN A 170 -7.54 -8.68 1.29
C ASN A 170 -6.15 -8.43 0.69
N THR A 171 -5.85 -9.05 -0.46
CA THR A 171 -4.60 -8.83 -1.18
C THR A 171 -4.82 -7.82 -2.29
N ILE A 172 -3.93 -6.83 -2.39
CA ILE A 172 -3.95 -5.80 -3.43
C ILE A 172 -2.62 -5.87 -4.19
N GLU A 173 -2.70 -5.99 -5.51
CA GLU A 173 -1.55 -5.99 -6.42
C GLU A 173 -1.77 -4.98 -7.55
N GLY A 174 -0.69 -4.36 -8.03
CA GLY A 174 -0.75 -3.53 -9.23
C GLY A 174 0.56 -3.47 -10.02
N ASP A 175 0.40 -3.15 -11.30
CA ASP A 175 1.46 -2.93 -12.29
C ASP A 175 1.20 -1.57 -12.95
N LEU A 176 2.00 -0.59 -12.55
CA LEU A 176 1.96 0.77 -13.07
C LEU A 176 3.06 0.95 -14.11
N VAL A 177 2.70 1.44 -15.29
CA VAL A 177 3.62 1.91 -16.33
C VAL A 177 3.48 3.43 -16.44
N VAL A 178 4.60 4.13 -16.32
CA VAL A 178 4.75 5.59 -16.48
C VAL A 178 5.58 5.85 -17.72
N GLY A 179 5.14 6.79 -18.56
CA GLY A 179 5.79 7.12 -19.82
C GLY A 179 4.79 7.46 -20.93
N ALA A 180 5.23 7.43 -22.18
CA ALA A 180 4.43 7.84 -23.34
C ALA A 180 3.12 7.05 -23.51
N ALA A 181 3.11 5.79 -23.08
CA ALA A 181 1.93 4.92 -23.06
C ALA A 181 1.70 4.37 -21.64
N GLY A 182 1.40 5.29 -20.72
CA GLY A 182 1.16 4.94 -19.32
C GLY A 182 -0.12 4.14 -19.13
N SER A 183 -0.09 3.25 -18.13
CA SER A 183 -1.25 2.45 -17.74
C SER A 183 -1.12 1.96 -16.29
N LEU A 184 -2.25 1.61 -15.69
CA LEU A 184 -2.31 0.82 -14.46
C LEU A 184 -3.16 -0.42 -14.71
N ARG A 185 -2.62 -1.58 -14.36
CA ARG A 185 -3.37 -2.81 -14.16
C ARG A 185 -3.34 -3.16 -12.68
N ALA A 186 -4.45 -3.61 -12.12
CA ALA A 186 -4.49 -4.04 -10.74
C ALA A 186 -5.42 -5.23 -10.52
N TRP A 187 -5.11 -5.96 -9.46
CA TRP A 187 -5.79 -7.17 -9.04
C TRP A 187 -6.10 -7.10 -7.55
N VAL A 188 -7.27 -7.58 -7.18
CA VAL A 188 -7.75 -7.60 -5.80
C VAL A 188 -8.18 -9.03 -5.47
N ASN A 189 -7.55 -9.62 -4.46
CA ASN A 189 -7.79 -11.01 -4.05
C ASN A 189 -7.55 -12.02 -5.19
N ALA A 190 -6.52 -11.78 -6.00
CA ALA A 190 -6.06 -12.74 -6.99
C ALA A 190 -5.76 -14.10 -6.33
N PRO A 191 -6.09 -15.23 -6.97
CA PRO A 191 -5.78 -16.55 -6.41
C PRO A 191 -4.28 -16.74 -6.20
N ALA A 192 -3.92 -17.38 -5.08
CA ALA A 192 -2.54 -17.76 -4.79
C ALA A 192 -1.92 -18.60 -5.93
N GLY A 193 -0.62 -18.41 -6.17
CA GLY A 193 0.19 -19.16 -7.13
C GLY A 193 0.08 -18.74 -8.60
N THR A 194 -0.58 -17.64 -8.94
CA THR A 194 -0.93 -17.32 -10.35
C THR A 194 0.02 -16.37 -11.09
N THR A 195 1.09 -16.82 -11.75
CA THR A 195 2.22 -16.00 -12.32
C THR A 195 1.92 -14.74 -13.17
N GLU A 196 0.66 -14.44 -13.49
CA GLU A 196 0.06 -13.13 -13.73
C GLU A 196 -1.45 -13.42 -13.86
N PRO A 197 -2.35 -12.88 -13.01
CA PRO A 197 -3.73 -13.33 -13.04
C PRO A 197 -4.35 -12.91 -14.36
N GLY A 198 -4.89 -13.88 -15.11
CA GLY A 198 -5.39 -13.66 -16.47
C GLY A 198 -6.55 -12.66 -16.54
N THR A 199 -7.32 -12.52 -15.47
CA THR A 199 -8.37 -11.51 -15.32
C THR A 199 -7.81 -10.30 -14.57
N VAL A 200 -7.88 -9.13 -15.17
CA VAL A 200 -7.48 -7.86 -14.56
C VAL A 200 -8.73 -7.18 -13.99
N ASP A 201 -8.72 -6.88 -12.70
CA ASP A 201 -9.88 -6.29 -12.01
C ASP A 201 -10.05 -4.80 -12.31
N VAL A 202 -8.93 -4.09 -12.49
CA VAL A 202 -8.89 -2.65 -12.75
C VAL A 202 -7.88 -2.34 -13.85
N THR A 203 -8.31 -1.57 -14.86
CA THR A 203 -7.44 -1.12 -15.96
C THR A 203 -7.65 0.36 -16.21
N ILE A 204 -6.62 1.17 -15.97
CA ILE A 204 -6.63 2.61 -16.24
C ILE A 204 -5.62 2.90 -17.34
N ALA A 205 -6.07 3.38 -18.49
CA ALA A 205 -5.20 3.98 -19.48
C ALA A 205 -4.89 5.42 -19.05
N THR A 206 -3.60 5.76 -18.87
CA THR A 206 -3.21 7.08 -18.35
C THR A 206 -2.64 8.01 -19.43
N GLY A 207 -2.31 7.47 -20.61
CA GLY A 207 -1.72 8.23 -21.71
C GLY A 207 -0.27 8.61 -21.41
N ASP A 208 0.20 9.72 -22.00
CA ASP A 208 1.58 10.17 -21.79
C ASP A 208 1.78 10.77 -20.39
N THR A 209 2.42 10.01 -19.52
CA THR A 209 2.75 10.39 -18.14
C THR A 209 4.27 10.59 -17.93
N SER A 210 5.02 10.76 -19.02
CA SER A 210 6.50 10.91 -18.98
C SER A 210 6.98 12.06 -18.08
N ALA A 211 6.21 13.15 -18.00
CA ALA A 211 6.55 14.33 -17.18
C ALA A 211 6.70 14.05 -15.68
N TRP A 212 6.15 12.94 -15.16
CA TRP A 212 6.25 12.56 -13.75
C TRP A 212 7.51 11.75 -13.40
N GLY A 213 8.28 11.31 -14.40
CA GLY A 213 9.59 10.69 -14.20
C GLY A 213 9.59 9.31 -13.54
N GLY A 214 8.43 8.67 -13.36
CA GLY A 214 8.32 7.35 -12.74
C GLY A 214 8.07 7.38 -11.23
N VAL A 215 8.18 6.22 -10.58
CA VAL A 215 8.00 6.04 -9.14
C VAL A 215 9.31 6.23 -8.39
N GLU A 216 9.31 7.12 -7.40
CA GLU A 216 10.49 7.47 -6.58
C GLU A 216 10.45 6.88 -5.16
N ALA A 217 9.30 6.34 -4.76
CA ALA A 217 9.16 5.64 -3.49
C ALA A 217 7.86 4.86 -3.42
N ALA A 218 7.78 4.01 -2.41
CA ALA A 218 6.53 3.40 -1.96
C ALA A 218 6.18 3.95 -0.58
N GLN A 219 4.89 4.15 -0.32
CA GLN A 219 4.39 4.50 1.00
C GLN A 219 3.17 3.65 1.33
N LEU A 220 3.19 3.01 2.50
CA LEU A 220 2.16 2.09 2.98
C LEU A 220 1.65 2.53 4.36
N GLY A 221 0.37 2.41 4.61
CA GLY A 221 -0.28 2.86 5.84
C GLY A 221 -1.39 3.86 5.56
N LEU A 222 -1.96 4.47 6.60
CA LEU A 222 -3.11 5.35 6.48
C LEU A 222 -2.70 6.81 6.31
N THR A 223 -3.36 7.52 5.40
CA THR A 223 -3.18 8.96 5.20
C THR A 223 -4.37 9.60 4.48
N ALA A 224 -4.44 10.93 4.53
CA ALA A 224 -5.42 11.76 3.85
C ALA A 224 -6.88 11.26 4.05
N PRO A 225 -7.33 11.03 5.29
CA PRO A 225 -8.67 10.57 5.55
C PRO A 225 -9.69 11.65 5.16
N SER A 226 -10.86 11.21 4.66
CA SER A 226 -11.98 12.12 4.48
C SER A 226 -12.49 12.63 5.83
N ALA A 227 -13.29 13.70 5.80
CA ALA A 227 -13.92 14.22 7.02
C ALA A 227 -14.80 13.18 7.71
N ALA A 228 -15.50 12.35 6.93
CA ALA A 228 -16.29 11.24 7.45
C ALA A 228 -15.38 10.19 8.12
N TYR A 229 -14.26 9.84 7.48
CA TYR A 229 -13.38 8.79 8.01
C TYR A 229 -12.79 9.22 9.34
N LYS A 230 -12.33 10.47 9.38
CA LYS A 230 -11.84 11.11 10.60
C LYS A 230 -12.87 11.06 11.74
N ASN A 231 -14.14 11.30 11.45
CA ASN A 231 -15.18 11.37 12.49
C ASN A 231 -15.62 9.98 12.97
N ASN A 232 -15.64 8.98 12.08
CA ASN A 232 -16.26 7.68 12.35
C ASN A 232 -15.25 6.57 12.65
N HIS A 233 -14.03 6.69 12.15
CA HIS A 233 -13.01 5.63 12.13
C HIS A 233 -11.69 6.03 12.78
N ALA A 234 -11.66 7.16 13.49
CA ALA A 234 -10.47 7.55 14.26
C ALA A 234 -10.04 6.42 15.21
N THR A 235 -8.73 6.21 15.33
CA THR A 235 -8.04 5.21 16.15
C THR A 235 -8.32 3.75 15.78
N GLN A 236 -9.21 3.46 14.84
CA GLN A 236 -9.40 2.11 14.32
C GLN A 236 -8.18 1.73 13.46
N ALA A 237 -7.54 0.63 13.82
CA ALA A 237 -6.31 0.18 13.19
C ALA A 237 -6.60 -0.71 11.96
N VAL A 238 -5.86 -0.46 10.88
CA VAL A 238 -5.82 -1.30 9.68
C VAL A 238 -4.51 -2.09 9.70
N GLY A 239 -4.59 -3.40 9.48
CA GLY A 239 -3.43 -4.27 9.41
C GLY A 239 -2.83 -4.31 8.00
N PHE A 240 -1.52 -4.42 7.90
CA PHE A 240 -0.76 -4.48 6.66
C PHE A 240 0.34 -5.53 6.77
N ASP A 241 0.53 -6.30 5.70
CA ASP A 241 1.59 -7.32 5.65
C ASP A 241 1.96 -7.65 4.21
N ARG A 242 3.02 -8.46 4.02
CA ARG A 242 3.51 -8.97 2.73
C ARG A 242 3.64 -7.87 1.68
N PHE A 243 4.13 -6.71 2.11
CA PHE A 243 4.50 -5.68 1.16
C PHE A 243 5.68 -6.16 0.34
N ASP A 244 5.50 -6.14 -0.97
CA ASP A 244 6.55 -6.39 -1.94
C ASP A 244 6.47 -5.31 -3.02
N SER A 245 7.63 -4.85 -3.46
CA SER A 245 7.71 -3.96 -4.61
C SER A 245 8.89 -4.36 -5.49
N ARG A 246 8.77 -4.05 -6.79
CA ARG A 246 9.86 -4.13 -7.78
C ARG A 246 10.19 -5.53 -8.31
N ARG A 247 9.27 -6.50 -8.24
CA ARG A 247 9.44 -7.74 -9.01
C ARG A 247 9.12 -7.51 -10.50
N GLN A 248 10.08 -7.79 -11.38
CA GLN A 248 9.84 -7.83 -12.84
C GLN A 248 9.04 -9.07 -13.28
N THR A 249 8.91 -10.07 -12.40
CA THR A 249 8.02 -11.23 -12.50
C THR A 249 6.94 -11.13 -11.42
N TYR A 250 5.75 -11.68 -11.66
CA TYR A 250 4.61 -11.63 -10.75
C TYR A 250 4.87 -12.05 -9.30
N ILE A 251 4.04 -11.56 -8.37
CA ILE A 251 4.24 -11.59 -6.91
C ILE A 251 3.26 -12.53 -6.17
N GLY A 252 2.46 -13.33 -6.84
CA GLY A 252 1.69 -14.37 -6.14
C GLY A 252 2.60 -15.45 -5.60
N SER A 253 2.56 -15.58 -4.27
CA SER A 253 2.88 -16.80 -3.54
C SER A 253 1.94 -17.92 -3.96
#